data_AF-A0A661N1C7-F1
#
_entry.id   AF-A0A661N1C7-F1
#
_cell.length_a   1.000
_cell.length_b   1.000
_cell.length_c   1.000
_cell.angle_alpha   90.00
_cell.angle_beta   90.00
_cell.angle_gamma   90.00
#
_symmetry.space_group_name_H-M   'P 1'
#
loop_
_entity.id
_entity.type
_entity.pdbx_description
1 polymer ?
#
loop_
_entity_poly.entity_id
_entity_poly.type
_entity_poly.pdbx_seq_one_letter_code
_entity_poly.pdbx_strand_id
1 'polypeptide(L)'
;MDYLKGYRVFREDPEWVNKLLIGSMLLLSAMVVPLLGQLALVGWHALIMRRAVHGQDAPLPDLELNLDYLGKLVGLGFKGMIARFLWSLPVIALVLGLGLCLYVGIFTLVLGGVATAAESGESASVAGILAGACCAFGGYFAVMVISITATIPA
;
A
#
# COMPACT_ATOMS: atom_id res chain seq x y z
N MET A 1 0.70 11.54 -23.20
CA MET A 1 0.49 11.88 -21.78
C MET A 1 1.82 12.34 -21.22
N ASP A 2 1.90 13.52 -20.61
CA ASP A 2 3.12 13.96 -19.94
C ASP A 2 3.23 13.30 -18.56
N TYR A 3 3.94 12.17 -18.49
CA TYR A 3 4.13 11.41 -17.25
C TYR A 3 4.82 12.22 -16.13
N LEU A 4 5.58 13.25 -16.49
CA LEU A 4 6.32 14.09 -15.55
C LEU A 4 5.58 15.36 -15.14
N LYS A 5 4.34 15.58 -15.60
CA LYS A 5 3.57 16.79 -15.27
C LYS A 5 3.41 16.96 -13.76
N GLY A 6 3.09 15.89 -13.03
CA GLY A 6 2.91 15.94 -11.57
C GLY A 6 4.19 16.33 -10.81
N TYR A 7 5.34 15.78 -11.21
CA TYR A 7 6.63 16.16 -10.62
C TYR A 7 6.98 17.63 -10.89
N ARG A 8 6.68 18.10 -12.11
CA ARG A 8 6.94 19.49 -12.49
C ARG A 8 6.06 20.46 -11.70
N VAL A 9 4.75 20.19 -11.59
CA VAL A 9 3.82 20.99 -10.78
C VAL A 9 4.25 21.03 -9.31
N PHE A 10 4.71 19.89 -8.77
CA PHE A 10 5.22 19.84 -7.41
C PHE A 10 6.46 20.73 -7.21
N ARG A 11 7.37 20.76 -8.18
CA ARG A 11 8.63 21.50 -8.10
C ARG A 11 8.52 22.97 -8.50
N GLU A 12 7.48 23.34 -9.24
CA GLU A 12 7.14 24.73 -9.58
C GLU A 12 6.56 25.51 -8.38
N ASP A 13 6.14 24.81 -7.31
CA ASP A 13 5.63 25.46 -6.08
C ASP A 13 6.77 26.12 -5.29
N PRO A 14 6.68 27.41 -4.93
CA PRO A 14 7.74 28.13 -4.22
C PRO A 14 8.08 27.51 -2.85
N GLU A 15 7.13 26.82 -2.22
CA GLU A 15 7.32 26.21 -0.89
C GLU A 15 7.39 24.68 -0.94
N TRP A 16 7.75 24.10 -2.09
CA TRP A 16 7.79 22.64 -2.28
C TRP A 16 8.65 21.92 -1.24
N VAL A 17 9.78 22.51 -0.84
CA VAL A 17 10.68 21.94 0.18
C VAL A 17 9.99 21.91 1.54
N ASN A 18 9.29 22.97 1.92
CA ASN A 18 8.60 23.06 3.20
C ASN A 18 7.47 22.02 3.27
N LYS A 19 6.69 21.92 2.19
CA LYS A 19 5.62 20.91 2.05
C LYS A 19 6.17 19.48 2.09
N LEU A 20 7.32 19.22 1.46
CA LEU A 20 8.00 17.92 1.52
C LEU A 20 8.50 17.59 2.93
N LEU A 21 9.07 18.58 3.62
CA LEU A 21 9.64 18.41 4.96
C LEU A 21 8.52 18.14 5.98
N ILE A 22 7.45 18.92 5.95
CA ILE A 22 6.26 18.72 6.80
C ILE A 22 5.60 17.38 6.47
N GLY A 23 5.45 17.02 5.20
CA GLY A 23 4.90 15.73 4.79
C GLY A 23 5.74 14.55 5.26
N SER A 24 7.06 14.65 5.17
CA SER A 24 7.99 13.63 5.67
C SER A 24 7.96 13.52 7.19
N MET A 25 7.83 14.64 7.91
CA MET A 25 7.71 14.67 9.36
C MET A 25 6.38 14.05 9.84
N LEU A 26 5.28 14.29 9.12
CA LEU A 26 4.00 13.62 9.33
C LEU A 26 4.07 12.12 9.04
N LEU A 27 4.83 11.71 8.03
CA LEU A 27 5.04 10.29 7.74
C LEU A 27 5.90 9.61 8.82
N LEU A 28 6.89 10.33 9.35
CA LEU A 28 7.72 9.85 10.47
C LEU A 28 6.93 9.80 11.77
N SER A 29 6.02 10.76 12.01
CA SER A 29 5.13 10.76 13.17
C SER A 29 4.15 9.58 13.18
N ALA A 30 3.89 8.96 12.02
CA ALA A 30 3.12 7.72 11.94
C ALA A 30 3.80 6.53 12.66
N MET A 31 5.12 6.59 12.91
CA MET A 31 5.82 5.62 13.76
C MET A 31 5.50 5.79 15.25
N VAL A 32 5.15 7.02 15.68
CA VAL A 32 4.87 7.34 17.10
C VAL A 32 3.38 7.21 17.40
N VAL A 33 2.52 7.73 16.51
CA VAL A 33 1.07 7.55 16.60
C VAL A 33 0.59 6.89 15.31
N PRO A 34 0.37 5.56 15.31
CA PRO A 34 -0.12 4.87 14.13
C PRO A 34 -1.49 5.46 13.75
N LEU A 35 -1.68 5.75 12.46
CA LEU A 35 -2.84 6.38 11.79
C LEU A 35 -2.87 7.91 11.67
N LEU A 36 -2.51 8.71 12.68
CA LEU A 36 -2.79 10.17 12.60
C LEU A 36 -2.05 10.84 11.44
N GLY A 37 -0.74 10.60 11.32
CA GLY A 37 0.07 11.15 10.23
C GLY A 37 -0.40 10.69 8.85
N GLN A 38 -0.75 9.40 8.73
CA GLN A 38 -1.22 8.81 7.49
C GLN A 38 -2.57 9.38 7.06
N LEU A 39 -3.52 9.55 7.99
CA LEU A 39 -4.84 10.12 7.70
C LEU A 39 -4.73 11.58 7.28
N ALA A 40 -3.90 12.38 7.94
CA ALA A 40 -3.67 13.77 7.56
C ALA A 40 -3.12 13.87 6.13
N LEU A 41 -2.14 13.03 5.78
CA LEU A 41 -1.57 12.97 4.42
C LEU A 41 -2.60 12.55 3.37
N VAL A 42 -3.43 11.55 3.67
CA VAL A 42 -4.51 11.13 2.76
C VAL A 42 -5.52 12.27 2.55
N GLY A 43 -5.86 13.00 3.60
CA GLY A 43 -6.71 14.19 3.50
C GLY A 43 -6.09 15.29 2.63
N TRP A 44 -4.80 15.54 2.79
CA TRP A 44 -4.07 16.50 1.96
C TRP A 44 -4.03 16.07 0.48
N HIS A 45 -3.78 14.80 0.20
CA HIS A 45 -3.85 14.26 -1.17
C HIS A 45 -5.24 14.42 -1.80
N ALA A 46 -6.31 14.22 -1.02
CA ALA A 46 -7.67 14.43 -1.51
C ALA A 46 -7.93 15.91 -1.87
N LEU A 47 -7.34 16.87 -1.15
CA LEU A 47 -7.39 18.30 -1.50
C LEU A 47 -6.64 18.60 -2.80
N ILE A 48 -5.45 18.02 -2.98
CA ILE A 48 -4.68 18.15 -4.23
C ILE A 48 -5.50 17.61 -5.40
N MET A 49 -6.05 16.40 -5.29
CA MET A 49 -6.89 15.82 -6.35
C MET A 49 -8.13 16.67 -6.64
N ARG A 50 -8.80 17.18 -5.59
CA ARG A 50 -9.97 18.04 -5.78
C ARG A 50 -9.60 19.31 -6.55
N ARG A 51 -8.49 19.97 -6.22
CA ARG A 51 -8.03 21.16 -6.94
C ARG A 51 -7.63 20.86 -8.39
N ALA A 52 -6.95 19.73 -8.61
CA ALA A 52 -6.58 19.28 -9.96
C ALA A 52 -7.81 19.04 -10.85
N VAL A 53 -8.88 18.43 -10.31
CA VAL A 53 -10.15 18.26 -11.04
C VAL A 53 -10.82 19.60 -11.37
N HIS A 54 -10.61 20.64 -10.56
CA HIS A 54 -11.12 21.99 -10.83
C HIS A 54 -10.17 22.83 -11.71
N GLY A 55 -9.11 22.23 -12.26
CA GLY A 55 -8.12 22.92 -13.10
C GLY A 55 -7.20 23.89 -12.33
N GLN A 56 -7.19 23.82 -11.00
CA GLN A 56 -6.34 24.64 -10.13
C GLN A 56 -5.11 23.82 -9.70
N ASP A 57 -4.28 23.45 -10.67
CA ASP A 57 -3.12 22.57 -10.47
C ASP A 57 -2.02 23.24 -9.61
N ALA A 58 -1.93 24.57 -9.61
CA ALA A 58 -0.95 25.33 -8.84
C ALA A 58 -1.56 26.63 -8.25
N PRO A 59 -1.11 27.07 -7.06
CA PRO A 59 -0.16 26.41 -6.15
C PRO A 59 -0.78 25.21 -5.38
N LEU A 60 0.07 24.29 -4.90
CA LEU A 60 -0.41 23.15 -4.11
C LEU A 60 -1.04 23.66 -2.80
N PRO A 61 -2.05 22.97 -2.25
CA PRO A 61 -2.62 23.31 -0.96
C PRO A 61 -1.56 23.35 0.14
N ASP A 62 -1.62 24.38 0.97
CA ASP A 62 -0.65 24.58 2.04
C ASP A 62 -0.78 23.46 3.06
N LEU A 63 0.38 22.93 3.48
CA LEU A 63 0.48 21.88 4.46
C LEU A 63 1.12 22.48 5.71
N GLU A 64 0.28 22.92 6.65
CA GLU A 64 0.73 23.52 7.90
C GLU A 64 0.59 22.55 9.07
N LEU A 65 1.51 22.63 10.05
CA LEU A 65 1.47 21.85 11.30
C LEU A 65 0.51 22.42 12.35
N ASN A 66 -0.60 23.02 11.92
CA ASN A 66 -1.63 23.54 12.82
C ASN A 66 -2.59 22.42 13.23
N LEU A 67 -2.79 22.19 14.54
CA LEU A 67 -3.62 21.08 15.04
C LEU A 67 -5.08 21.13 14.52
N ASP A 68 -5.68 22.33 14.44
CA ASP A 68 -7.04 22.50 13.91
C ASP A 68 -7.12 22.15 12.42
N TYR A 69 -6.08 22.49 11.65
CA TYR A 69 -5.98 22.18 10.24
C TYR A 69 -5.75 20.68 10.02
N LEU A 70 -4.82 20.08 10.78
CA LEU A 70 -4.58 18.64 10.77
C LEU A 70 -5.83 17.86 11.17
N GLY A 71 -6.61 18.32 12.15
CA GLY A 71 -7.88 17.71 12.51
C GLY A 71 -8.89 17.68 11.35
N LYS A 72 -9.00 18.79 10.59
CA LYS A 72 -9.83 18.83 9.37
C LYS A 72 -9.30 17.87 8.29
N LEU A 73 -7.99 17.82 8.09
CA LEU A 73 -7.35 16.90 7.14
C LEU A 73 -7.55 15.44 7.53
N VAL A 74 -7.42 15.10 8.81
CA VAL A 74 -7.69 13.75 9.34
C VAL A 74 -9.15 13.37 9.10
N GLY A 75 -10.11 14.27 9.34
CA GLY A 75 -11.52 14.02 9.05
C GLY A 75 -11.80 13.76 7.56
N LEU A 76 -11.13 14.50 6.67
CA LEU A 76 -11.21 14.28 5.23
C LEU A 76 -10.52 12.97 4.82
N GLY A 77 -9.35 12.70 5.41
CA GLY A 77 -8.57 11.50 5.20
C GLY A 77 -9.26 10.24 5.68
N PHE A 78 -10.05 10.32 6.76
CA PHE A 78 -10.87 9.20 7.24
C PHE A 78 -11.95 8.82 6.23
N LYS A 79 -12.63 9.80 5.62
CA LYS A 79 -13.57 9.54 4.51
C LYS A 79 -12.86 8.92 3.30
N GLY A 80 -11.68 9.44 2.95
CA GLY A 80 -10.84 8.88 1.88
C GLY A 80 -10.38 7.45 2.17
N MET A 81 -10.05 7.15 3.44
CA MET A 81 -9.68 5.81 3.90
C MET A 81 -10.85 4.85 3.79
N ILE A 82 -12.06 5.23 4.19
CA ILE A 82 -13.27 4.40 4.04
C ILE A 82 -13.55 4.13 2.56
N ALA A 83 -13.49 5.16 1.72
CA ALA A 83 -13.70 4.98 0.27
C ALA A 83 -12.66 4.03 -0.33
N ARG A 84 -11.39 4.19 0.03
CA ARG A 84 -10.30 3.30 -0.39
C ARG A 84 -10.48 1.88 0.14
N PHE A 85 -10.92 1.73 1.39
CA PHE A 85 -11.18 0.43 2.02
C PHE A 85 -12.31 -0.32 1.28
N LEU A 86 -13.44 0.36 1.04
CA LEU A 86 -14.57 -0.19 0.28
C LEU A 86 -14.17 -0.58 -1.15
N TRP A 87 -13.39 0.28 -1.83
CA TRP A 87 -12.89 -0.04 -3.17
C TRP A 87 -11.88 -1.18 -3.18
N SER A 88 -11.11 -1.34 -2.10
CA SER A 88 -10.13 -2.42 -1.96
C SER A 88 -10.75 -3.75 -1.51
N LEU A 89 -12.01 -3.80 -1.07
CA LEU A 89 -12.64 -5.03 -0.59
C LEU A 89 -12.57 -6.21 -1.58
N PRO A 90 -12.84 -6.04 -2.89
CA PRO A 90 -12.72 -7.14 -3.85
C PRO A 90 -11.29 -7.66 -3.96
N VAL A 91 -10.31 -6.75 -3.89
CA VAL A 91 -8.89 -7.09 -3.91
C VAL A 91 -8.49 -7.81 -2.62
N ILE A 92 -8.95 -7.33 -1.47
CA ILE A 92 -8.71 -7.98 -0.17
C ILE A 92 -9.32 -9.39 -0.16
N ALA A 93 -10.53 -9.56 -0.68
CA ALA A 93 -11.17 -10.87 -0.78
C ALA A 93 -10.37 -11.83 -1.69
N LEU A 94 -9.87 -11.34 -2.83
CA LEU A 94 -9.04 -12.11 -3.74
C LEU A 94 -7.69 -12.49 -3.12
N VAL A 95 -7.03 -11.54 -2.47
CA VAL A 95 -5.73 -11.74 -1.79
C VAL A 95 -5.88 -12.67 -0.59
N LEU A 96 -6.92 -12.51 0.24
CA LEU A 96 -7.16 -13.41 1.37
C LEU A 96 -7.57 -14.81 0.88
N GLY A 97 -8.44 -14.92 -0.13
CA GLY A 97 -8.89 -16.21 -0.65
C GLY A 97 -7.77 -17.01 -1.31
N LEU A 98 -7.09 -16.42 -2.30
CA LEU A 98 -5.96 -17.07 -2.99
C LEU A 98 -4.73 -17.17 -2.09
N GLY A 99 -4.48 -16.16 -1.25
CA GLY A 99 -3.39 -16.14 -0.29
C GLY A 99 -3.55 -17.22 0.78
N LEU A 100 -4.74 -17.43 1.35
CA LEU A 100 -4.96 -18.55 2.27
C LEU A 100 -4.85 -19.90 1.55
N CYS A 101 -5.39 -20.04 0.34
CA CYS A 101 -5.26 -21.30 -0.41
C CYS A 101 -3.80 -21.64 -0.70
N LEU A 102 -3.01 -20.67 -1.15
CA LEU A 102 -1.57 -20.86 -1.38
C LEU A 102 -0.81 -21.09 -0.06
N TYR A 103 -1.11 -20.31 0.98
CA TYR A 103 -0.43 -20.44 2.26
C TYR A 103 -0.73 -21.79 2.92
N VAL A 104 -2.01 -22.18 3.03
CA VAL A 104 -2.42 -23.47 3.60
C VAL A 104 -1.95 -24.62 2.72
N GLY A 105 -2.12 -24.53 1.40
CA GLY A 105 -1.70 -25.58 0.47
C GLY A 105 -0.19 -25.82 0.47
N ILE A 106 0.61 -24.77 0.63
CA ILE A 106 2.07 -24.91 0.73
C ILE A 106 2.48 -25.35 2.14
N PHE A 107 1.83 -24.84 3.19
CA PHE A 107 2.12 -25.24 4.57
C PHE A 107 1.82 -26.73 4.81
N THR A 108 0.74 -27.26 4.24
CA THR A 108 0.42 -28.69 4.28
C THR A 108 1.37 -29.53 3.43
N LEU A 109 1.80 -29.03 2.27
CA LEU A 109 2.77 -29.72 1.40
C LEU A 109 4.17 -29.76 2.04
N VAL A 110 4.58 -28.70 2.73
CA VAL A 110 5.83 -28.62 3.49
C VAL A 110 5.79 -29.51 4.73
N LEU A 111 4.78 -29.41 5.59
CA LEU A 111 4.67 -30.25 6.80
C LEU A 111 4.41 -31.72 6.48
N GLY A 112 3.57 -32.02 5.49
CA GLY A 112 3.34 -33.38 5.00
C GLY A 112 4.58 -33.98 4.34
N GLY A 113 5.35 -33.16 3.63
CA GLY A 113 6.67 -33.53 3.10
C GLY A 113 7.68 -33.84 4.21
N VAL A 114 7.70 -33.07 5.30
CA VAL A 114 8.56 -33.34 6.47
C VAL A 114 8.13 -34.61 7.20
N ALA A 115 6.82 -34.87 7.33
CA ALA A 115 6.31 -36.07 7.99
C ALA A 115 6.70 -37.35 7.22
N THR A 116 6.54 -37.35 5.90
CA THR A 116 6.94 -38.47 5.02
C THR A 116 8.45 -38.65 4.92
N ALA A 117 9.22 -37.57 5.06
CA ALA A 117 10.68 -37.59 5.12
C ALA A 117 11.22 -38.23 6.40
N ALA A 118 10.58 -37.94 7.53
CA ALA A 118 10.97 -38.47 8.83
C ALA A 118 10.84 -40.00 8.89
N GLU A 119 9.92 -40.57 8.11
CA GLU A 119 9.72 -42.03 8.02
C GLU A 119 10.63 -42.70 6.99
N SER A 120 11.01 -42.02 5.89
CA SER A 120 11.76 -42.61 4.77
C SER A 120 13.28 -42.38 4.81
N GLY A 121 13.77 -41.42 5.60
CA GLY A 121 15.21 -41.15 5.74
C GLY A 121 15.91 -40.57 4.49
N GLU A 122 15.14 -40.19 3.46
CA GLU A 122 15.67 -39.70 2.18
C GLU A 122 15.79 -38.16 2.12
N SER A 123 16.90 -37.71 1.54
CA SER A 123 17.22 -36.30 1.22
C SER A 123 16.29 -35.66 0.18
N ALA A 124 15.34 -36.40 -0.38
CA ALA A 124 14.26 -35.92 -1.25
C ALA A 124 13.34 -34.89 -0.55
N SER A 125 13.33 -34.90 0.77
CA SER A 125 12.54 -34.02 1.63
C SER A 125 12.95 -32.55 1.61
N VAL A 126 14.25 -32.27 1.56
CA VAL A 126 14.77 -30.90 1.58
C VAL A 126 14.48 -30.17 0.26
N ALA A 127 14.53 -30.90 -0.87
CA ALA A 127 14.20 -30.35 -2.18
C ALA A 127 12.71 -29.97 -2.31
N GLY A 128 11.80 -30.78 -1.75
CA GLY A 128 10.37 -30.48 -1.71
C GLY A 128 10.04 -29.26 -0.87
N ILE A 129 10.73 -29.07 0.26
CA ILE A 129 10.57 -27.89 1.14
C ILE A 129 11.09 -26.62 0.45
N LEU A 130 12.25 -26.68 -0.19
CA LEU A 130 12.83 -25.54 -0.92
C LEU A 130 12.03 -25.14 -2.15
N ALA A 131 11.52 -26.13 -2.90
CA ALA A 131 10.63 -25.90 -4.04
C ALA A 131 9.29 -25.28 -3.60
N GLY A 132 8.70 -25.80 -2.51
CA GLY A 132 7.48 -25.24 -1.91
C GLY A 132 7.66 -23.79 -1.44
N ALA A 133 8.79 -23.48 -0.80
CA ALA A 133 9.11 -22.12 -0.38
C ALA A 133 9.33 -21.15 -1.56
N CYS A 134 10.00 -21.57 -2.63
CA CYS A 134 10.17 -20.74 -3.83
C CYS A 134 8.84 -20.48 -4.55
N CYS A 135 7.98 -21.49 -4.66
CA CYS A 135 6.64 -21.33 -5.24
C CYS A 135 5.73 -20.44 -4.37
N ALA A 136 5.90 -20.44 -3.04
CA ALA A 136 5.18 -19.54 -2.14
C ALA A 136 5.54 -18.08 -2.38
N PHE A 137 6.84 -17.77 -2.45
CA PHE A 137 7.31 -16.42 -2.72
C PHE A 137 6.90 -15.93 -4.11
N GLY A 138 7.02 -16.79 -5.13
CA GLY A 138 6.60 -16.45 -6.50
C GLY A 138 5.08 -16.25 -6.63
N GLY A 139 4.28 -17.12 -6.02
CA GLY A 139 2.83 -17.02 -6.00
C GLY A 139 2.34 -15.77 -5.27
N TYR A 140 2.95 -15.44 -4.13
CA TYR A 140 2.63 -14.22 -3.38
C TYR A 140 2.97 -12.95 -4.18
N PHE A 141 4.13 -12.93 -4.85
CA PHE A 141 4.51 -11.82 -5.71
C PHE A 141 3.57 -11.65 -6.91
N ALA A 142 3.16 -12.75 -7.55
CA ALA A 142 2.22 -12.71 -8.66
C ALA A 142 0.84 -12.18 -8.22
N VAL A 143 0.34 -12.59 -7.06
CA VAL A 143 -0.91 -12.06 -6.50
C VAL A 143 -0.81 -10.56 -6.20
N MET A 144 0.31 -10.09 -5.63
CA MET A 144 0.61 -8.67 -5.42
C MET A 144 0.60 -7.87 -6.73
N VAL A 145 1.27 -8.38 -7.78
CA VAL A 145 1.31 -7.71 -9.09
C VAL A 145 -0.08 -7.64 -9.72
N ILE A 146 -0.84 -8.73 -9.70
CA ILE A 146 -2.19 -8.77 -10.26
C ILE A 146 -3.12 -7.79 -9.53
N SER A 147 -3.05 -7.75 -8.20
CA SER A 147 -3.87 -6.83 -7.41
C SER A 147 -3.51 -5.36 -7.61
N ILE A 148 -2.23 -5.03 -7.85
CA ILE A 148 -1.82 -3.68 -8.26
C ILE A 148 -2.34 -3.35 -9.67
N THR A 149 -2.21 -4.25 -10.64
CA THR A 149 -2.70 -4.00 -12.01
C THR A 149 -4.22 -3.87 -12.08
N ALA A 150 -4.97 -4.62 -11.27
CA ALA A 150 -6.43 -4.54 -11.22
C ALA A 150 -6.96 -3.26 -10.56
N THR A 151 -6.10 -2.52 -9.84
CA THR A 151 -6.49 -1.27 -9.16
C THR A 151 -6.11 -0.01 -9.91
N ILE A 152 -5.34 -0.11 -11.00
CA ILE A 152 -5.06 1.01 -11.89
C ILE A 152 -6.19 1.06 -12.93
N PRO A 153 -7.12 2.04 -12.88
CA PRO A 153 -8.04 2.26 -13.98
C PRO A 153 -7.23 2.65 -15.23
N ALA A 154 -7.45 1.94 -16.33
CA ALA A 154 -6.84 2.21 -17.64
C ALA A 154 -7.27 3.58 -18.20
#